data_AF-A0A074LP04-F1
#
_entry.id   AF-A0A074LP04-F1
#
_cell.length_a   1.000
_cell.length_b   1.000
_cell.length_c   1.000
_cell.angle_alpha   90.00
_cell.angle_beta   90.00
_cell.angle_gamma   90.00
#
_symmetry.space_group_name_H-M   'P 1'
#
loop_
_entity.id
_entity.type
_entity.pdbx_description
1 polymer ?
#
loop_
_entity_poly.entity_id
_entity_poly.type
_entity_poly.pdbx_seq_one_letter_code
_entity_poly.pdbx_strand_id
1 'polypeptide(L)'
;MTAEAYGNLITEDVVHEYPYAPVPFANRVEGRDAVMAHLVNVTRLASNWNFTDITFSATSDPITIFVEFEGGGLVTATGKAYHQVYSARLTMRGEQIAHYREFFNPNQMLEAFFPSPSDEKNVKEHTASNRLDYFHHVGITVRDLEATITWYEKHLGFKRLTDFGFPGASVAFIGRGDLRLEFFQIEKARPMEDGRKEAESNLSFGGIHHFAIFVDDLDGTLIDLKSKGVEQAFTLNIVPDGSGDRYTFIRDNEDMLIELYQPGSKSGMRLQSSMDSI
;
A
#
# COMPACT_ATOMS: atom_id res chain seq x y z
N MET A 1 10.63 -35.52 1.59
CA MET A 1 12.09 -35.78 1.48
C MET A 1 12.75 -35.40 2.81
N THR A 2 13.77 -36.13 3.28
CA THR A 2 14.50 -35.77 4.51
C THR A 2 15.55 -34.68 4.23
N ALA A 3 15.99 -33.96 5.27
CA ALA A 3 17.07 -32.97 5.15
C ALA A 3 18.36 -33.60 4.61
N GLU A 4 18.72 -34.80 5.09
CA GLU A 4 19.89 -35.54 4.62
C GLU A 4 19.78 -35.91 3.13
N ALA A 5 18.60 -36.34 2.67
CA ALA A 5 18.38 -36.64 1.26
C ALA A 5 18.53 -35.40 0.38
N TYR A 6 18.06 -34.22 0.84
CA TYR A 6 18.27 -32.96 0.11
C TYR A 6 19.75 -32.55 0.07
N GLY A 7 20.48 -32.72 1.17
CA GLY A 7 21.91 -32.41 1.25
C GLY A 7 22.77 -33.14 0.20
N ASN A 8 22.34 -34.35 -0.21
CA ASN A 8 23.00 -35.12 -1.27
C ASN A 8 22.73 -34.57 -2.68
N LEU A 9 21.65 -33.80 -2.87
CA LEU A 9 21.28 -33.20 -4.16
C LEU A 9 22.05 -31.91 -4.48
N ILE A 10 22.73 -31.31 -3.52
CA ILE A 10 23.41 -30.01 -3.64
C ILE A 10 24.93 -30.15 -3.50
N THR A 11 25.72 -29.34 -4.22
CA THR A 11 27.19 -29.37 -4.07
C THR A 11 27.63 -28.82 -2.71
N GLU A 12 28.87 -29.09 -2.30
CA GLU A 12 29.41 -28.61 -1.02
C GLU A 12 29.45 -27.07 -0.94
N ASP A 13 29.77 -26.44 -2.07
CA ASP A 13 29.85 -25.01 -2.31
C ASP A 13 28.56 -24.42 -2.94
N VAL A 14 27.40 -25.10 -2.78
CA VAL A 14 26.14 -24.65 -3.40
C VAL A 14 25.79 -23.22 -2.97
N VAL A 15 25.18 -22.47 -3.89
CA VAL A 15 24.60 -21.17 -3.61
C VAL A 15 23.08 -21.25 -3.70
N HIS A 16 22.39 -20.70 -2.72
CA HIS A 16 20.96 -20.40 -2.79
C HIS A 16 20.77 -18.89 -2.87
N GLU A 17 19.99 -18.40 -3.83
CA GLU A 17 19.61 -17.00 -3.99
C GLU A 17 18.10 -16.82 -4.00
N TYR A 18 17.63 -15.81 -3.27
CA TYR A 18 16.22 -15.44 -3.13
C TYR A 18 16.06 -13.94 -3.45
N PRO A 19 16.03 -13.55 -4.74
CA PRO A 19 16.14 -12.14 -5.13
C PRO A 19 15.02 -11.23 -4.61
N TYR A 20 13.87 -11.83 -4.28
CA TYR A 20 12.69 -11.12 -3.78
C TYR A 20 12.39 -11.40 -2.30
N ALA A 21 13.29 -12.07 -1.56
CA ALA A 21 13.08 -12.29 -0.13
C ALA A 21 13.05 -10.96 0.63
N PRO A 22 11.98 -10.67 1.40
CA PRO A 22 11.92 -9.47 2.22
C PRO A 22 12.84 -9.58 3.44
N VAL A 23 13.29 -8.44 3.97
CA VAL A 23 13.96 -8.38 5.28
C VAL A 23 13.01 -8.93 6.37
N PRO A 24 13.48 -9.75 7.33
CA PRO A 24 14.87 -10.11 7.63
C PRO A 24 15.40 -11.39 6.97
N PHE A 25 14.71 -11.97 5.98
CA PHE A 25 15.16 -13.20 5.34
C PHE A 25 16.42 -12.98 4.50
N ALA A 26 17.29 -14.00 4.49
CA ALA A 26 18.51 -13.96 3.69
C ALA A 26 18.17 -13.96 2.19
N ASN A 27 18.77 -13.04 1.44
CA ASN A 27 18.68 -13.01 -0.02
C ASN A 27 19.69 -13.95 -0.70
N ARG A 28 20.68 -14.44 0.05
CA ARG A 28 21.74 -15.32 -0.42
C ARG A 28 22.32 -16.15 0.71
N VAL A 29 22.52 -17.44 0.47
CA VAL A 29 23.13 -18.39 1.41
C VAL A 29 24.11 -19.27 0.65
N GLU A 30 25.33 -19.44 1.18
CA GLU A 30 26.41 -20.14 0.49
C GLU A 30 26.95 -21.29 1.34
N GLY A 31 27.21 -22.42 0.69
CA GLY A 31 27.70 -23.65 1.30
C GLY A 31 26.57 -24.56 1.77
N ARG A 32 26.77 -25.87 1.57
CA ARG A 32 25.78 -26.92 1.89
C ARG A 32 25.27 -26.81 3.32
N ASP A 33 26.17 -26.72 4.29
CA ASP A 33 25.80 -26.69 5.71
C ASP A 33 24.94 -25.47 6.07
N ALA A 34 25.29 -24.29 5.52
CA ALA A 34 24.55 -23.06 5.75
C ALA A 34 23.16 -23.10 5.08
N VAL A 35 23.08 -23.64 3.85
CA VAL A 35 21.81 -23.86 3.14
C VAL A 35 20.93 -24.84 3.92
N MET A 36 21.48 -25.95 4.40
CA MET A 36 20.73 -26.92 5.20
C MET A 36 20.20 -26.30 6.50
N ALA A 37 21.03 -25.54 7.22
CA ALA A 37 20.61 -24.84 8.43
C ALA A 37 19.52 -23.80 8.14
N HIS A 38 19.64 -23.08 7.04
CA HIS A 38 18.62 -22.11 6.58
C HIS A 38 17.28 -22.80 6.30
N LEU A 39 17.27 -23.90 5.53
CA LEU A 39 16.04 -24.64 5.22
C LEU A 39 15.37 -25.25 6.46
N VAL A 40 16.17 -25.73 7.42
CA VAL A 40 15.64 -26.21 8.72
C VAL A 40 14.96 -25.07 9.48
N ASN A 41 15.51 -23.87 9.45
CA ASN A 41 14.88 -22.72 10.10
C ASN A 41 13.59 -22.30 9.40
N VAL A 42 13.58 -22.24 8.07
CA VAL A 42 12.39 -21.89 7.27
C VAL A 42 11.26 -22.90 7.49
N THR A 43 11.57 -24.19 7.47
CA THR A 43 10.56 -25.24 7.65
C THR A 43 9.90 -25.23 9.02
N ARG A 44 10.50 -24.61 10.05
CA ARG A 44 9.89 -24.44 11.38
C ARG A 44 8.86 -23.31 11.44
N LEU A 45 8.86 -22.39 10.48
CA LEU A 45 7.97 -21.22 10.48
C LEU A 45 6.53 -21.58 10.13
N ALA A 46 6.31 -22.73 9.50
CA ALA A 46 4.99 -23.26 9.19
C ALA A 46 4.93 -24.77 9.42
N SER A 47 3.73 -25.28 9.61
CA SER A 47 3.42 -26.71 9.69
C SER A 47 2.70 -27.18 8.43
N ASN A 48 2.62 -28.49 8.24
CA ASN A 48 1.90 -29.11 7.10
C ASN A 48 2.36 -28.60 5.73
N TRP A 49 3.67 -28.40 5.58
CA TRP A 49 4.26 -28.07 4.29
C TRP A 49 3.85 -29.08 3.22
N ASN A 50 3.34 -28.56 2.11
CA ASN A 50 2.97 -29.33 0.95
C ASN A 50 3.50 -28.63 -0.31
N PHE A 51 4.09 -29.39 -1.21
CA PHE A 51 4.59 -28.89 -2.49
C PHE A 51 3.99 -29.71 -3.61
N THR A 52 3.33 -29.04 -4.56
CA THR A 52 2.57 -29.68 -5.65
C THR A 52 2.93 -29.07 -7.00
N ASP A 53 2.39 -29.67 -8.05
CA ASP A 53 2.45 -29.14 -9.43
C ASP A 53 3.87 -28.87 -9.94
N ILE A 54 4.81 -29.71 -9.51
CA ILE A 54 6.22 -29.59 -9.83
C ILE A 54 6.42 -29.89 -11.32
N THR A 55 6.86 -28.89 -12.06
CA THR A 55 7.12 -28.97 -13.50
C THR A 55 8.56 -28.55 -13.79
N PHE A 56 9.32 -29.41 -14.47
CA PHE A 56 10.68 -29.13 -14.89
C PHE A 56 10.72 -28.76 -16.37
N SER A 57 11.41 -27.67 -16.67
CA SER A 57 11.66 -27.17 -18.02
C SER A 57 13.15 -27.22 -18.33
N ALA A 58 13.53 -28.04 -19.30
CA ALA A 58 14.89 -28.06 -19.83
C ALA A 58 15.18 -26.78 -20.61
N THR A 59 16.45 -26.38 -20.66
CA THR A 59 16.89 -25.25 -21.49
C THR A 59 17.88 -25.73 -22.56
N SER A 60 18.27 -24.85 -23.48
CA SER A 60 19.33 -25.15 -24.45
C SER A 60 20.71 -25.30 -23.80
N ASP A 61 20.89 -24.76 -22.59
CA ASP A 61 22.09 -24.98 -21.78
C ASP A 61 21.87 -26.23 -20.90
N PRO A 62 22.63 -27.32 -21.13
CA PRO A 62 22.38 -28.61 -20.49
C PRO A 62 22.56 -28.60 -18.97
N ILE A 63 23.25 -27.58 -18.42
CA ILE A 63 23.41 -27.44 -16.97
C ILE A 63 22.36 -26.51 -16.35
N THR A 64 21.49 -25.88 -17.13
CA THR A 64 20.47 -24.96 -16.62
C THR A 64 19.07 -25.58 -16.77
N ILE A 65 18.34 -25.65 -15.65
CA ILE A 65 16.98 -26.20 -15.56
C ILE A 65 16.09 -25.17 -14.86
N PHE A 66 14.87 -24.97 -15.36
CA PHE A 66 13.84 -24.24 -14.61
C PHE A 66 12.89 -25.23 -13.95
N VAL A 67 12.45 -24.90 -12.75
CA VAL A 67 11.38 -25.62 -12.05
C VAL A 67 10.33 -24.65 -11.60
N GLU A 68 9.07 -24.98 -11.84
CA GLU A 68 7.90 -24.29 -11.30
C GLU A 68 7.16 -25.24 -10.38
N PHE A 69 6.67 -24.75 -9.25
CA PHE A 69 5.94 -25.56 -8.28
C PHE A 69 5.11 -24.69 -7.36
N GLU A 70 4.08 -25.27 -6.77
CA GLU A 70 3.31 -24.62 -5.71
C GLU A 70 3.81 -25.08 -4.35
N GLY A 71 3.81 -24.17 -3.38
CA GLY A 71 4.09 -24.47 -1.98
C GLY A 71 3.00 -23.92 -1.09
N GLY A 72 2.60 -24.70 -0.09
CA GLY A 72 1.64 -24.28 0.90
C GLY A 72 1.91 -24.85 2.29
N GLY A 73 1.26 -24.27 3.29
CA GLY A 73 1.39 -24.68 4.67
C GLY A 73 0.55 -23.81 5.61
N LEU A 74 0.61 -24.12 6.90
CA LEU A 74 -0.04 -23.34 7.96
C LEU A 74 1.03 -22.62 8.78
N VAL A 75 1.10 -21.30 8.68
CA VAL A 75 2.11 -20.49 9.36
C VAL A 75 1.89 -20.56 10.87
N THR A 76 2.93 -20.95 11.60
CA THR A 76 2.85 -21.19 13.05
C THR A 76 2.60 -19.91 13.84
N ALA A 77 3.22 -18.79 13.43
CA ALA A 77 3.15 -17.53 14.16
C ALA A 77 1.79 -16.83 14.02
N THR A 78 1.18 -16.85 12.83
CA THR A 78 -0.04 -16.09 12.51
C THR A 78 -1.29 -16.97 12.42
N GLY A 79 -1.12 -18.29 12.29
CA GLY A 79 -2.22 -19.23 12.00
C GLY A 79 -2.80 -19.11 10.58
N LYS A 80 -2.19 -18.29 9.71
CA LYS A 80 -2.68 -18.09 8.34
C LYS A 80 -2.24 -19.23 7.41
N ALA A 81 -3.10 -19.54 6.45
CA ALA A 81 -2.73 -20.42 5.35
C ALA A 81 -1.74 -19.67 4.43
N TYR A 82 -0.66 -20.34 4.08
CA TYR A 82 0.30 -19.88 3.08
C TYR A 82 0.09 -20.64 1.78
N HIS A 83 0.05 -19.92 0.67
CA HIS A 83 0.06 -20.45 -0.69
C HIS A 83 0.98 -19.58 -1.55
N GLN A 84 1.82 -20.23 -2.35
CA GLN A 84 2.80 -19.56 -3.18
C GLN A 84 3.06 -20.36 -4.45
N VAL A 85 3.23 -19.64 -5.56
CA VAL A 85 3.78 -20.19 -6.80
C VAL A 85 5.26 -19.79 -6.88
N TYR A 86 6.12 -20.78 -6.97
CA TYR A 86 7.55 -20.62 -7.08
C TYR A 86 8.02 -20.88 -8.50
N SER A 87 9.03 -20.13 -8.93
CA SER A 87 9.84 -20.46 -10.10
C SER A 87 11.31 -20.41 -9.69
N ALA A 88 12.10 -21.43 -9.98
CA ALA A 88 13.52 -21.46 -9.68
C ALA A 88 14.35 -21.83 -10.90
N ARG A 89 15.52 -21.21 -11.02
CA ARG A 89 16.57 -21.59 -11.95
C ARG A 89 17.63 -22.39 -11.20
N LEU A 90 17.84 -23.62 -11.64
CA LEU A 90 18.87 -24.52 -11.15
C LEU A 90 20.05 -24.50 -12.12
N THR A 91 21.27 -24.45 -11.57
CA THR A 91 22.50 -24.76 -12.31
C THR A 91 23.11 -26.03 -11.76
N MET A 92 23.28 -27.03 -12.61
CA MET A 92 23.79 -28.36 -12.29
C MET A 92 25.31 -28.43 -12.43
N ARG A 93 25.94 -29.27 -11.62
CA ARG A 93 27.33 -29.71 -11.75
C ARG A 93 27.37 -31.21 -11.50
N GLY A 94 27.48 -31.97 -12.58
CA GLY A 94 27.21 -33.41 -12.55
C GLY A 94 25.75 -33.67 -12.16
N GLU A 95 25.54 -34.52 -11.17
CA GLU A 95 24.20 -34.88 -10.67
C GLU A 95 23.72 -33.99 -9.51
N GLN A 96 24.50 -32.96 -9.16
CA GLN A 96 24.20 -32.07 -8.03
C GLN A 96 23.86 -30.65 -8.49
N ILE A 97 23.03 -29.96 -7.72
CA ILE A 97 22.70 -28.55 -7.88
C ILE A 97 23.83 -27.72 -7.29
N ALA A 98 24.46 -26.90 -8.12
CA ALA A 98 25.50 -25.94 -7.73
C ALA A 98 24.93 -24.54 -7.43
N HIS A 99 23.80 -24.20 -8.04
CA HIS A 99 23.12 -22.92 -7.80
C HIS A 99 21.61 -23.10 -7.87
N TYR A 100 20.90 -22.62 -6.86
CA TYR A 100 19.45 -22.60 -6.75
C TYR A 100 19.01 -21.14 -6.61
N ARG A 101 18.41 -20.55 -7.65
CA ARG A 101 17.91 -19.18 -7.61
C ARG A 101 16.39 -19.17 -7.73
N GLU A 102 15.71 -18.83 -6.65
CA GLU A 102 14.25 -18.93 -6.54
C GLU A 102 13.55 -17.57 -6.52
N PHE A 103 12.48 -17.49 -7.30
CA PHE A 103 11.64 -16.34 -7.49
C PHE A 103 10.23 -16.68 -7.00
N PHE A 104 9.65 -15.78 -6.23
CA PHE A 104 8.32 -15.91 -5.65
C PHE A 104 7.72 -14.52 -5.42
N ASN A 105 6.41 -14.44 -5.21
CA ASN A 105 5.76 -13.18 -4.86
C ASN A 105 5.97 -12.87 -3.36
N PRO A 106 6.73 -11.82 -2.98
CA PRO A 106 6.98 -11.52 -1.58
C PRO A 106 5.72 -11.16 -0.80
N ASN A 107 4.67 -10.65 -1.46
CA ASN A 107 3.44 -10.25 -0.79
C ASN A 107 2.71 -11.45 -0.16
N GLN A 108 2.70 -12.62 -0.83
CA GLN A 108 2.10 -13.84 -0.27
C GLN A 108 2.80 -14.27 1.02
N MET A 109 4.13 -14.13 1.05
CA MET A 109 4.90 -14.40 2.27
C MET A 109 4.62 -13.34 3.33
N LEU A 110 4.61 -12.06 2.97
CA LEU A 110 4.33 -10.97 3.91
C LEU A 110 2.95 -11.12 4.56
N GLU A 111 1.91 -11.40 3.78
CA GLU A 111 0.54 -11.56 4.25
C GLU A 111 0.36 -12.76 5.19
N ALA A 112 1.02 -13.87 4.88
CA ALA A 112 0.91 -15.10 5.66
C ALA A 112 1.82 -15.11 6.90
N PHE A 113 3.08 -14.67 6.77
CA PHE A 113 4.09 -14.79 7.83
C PHE A 113 4.16 -13.60 8.77
N PHE A 114 3.64 -12.45 8.37
CA PHE A 114 3.62 -11.25 9.20
C PHE A 114 2.19 -10.85 9.55
N PRO A 115 1.94 -10.41 10.79
CA PRO A 115 0.65 -9.87 11.17
C PRO A 115 0.32 -8.64 10.32
N SER A 116 -0.92 -8.56 9.81
CA SER A 116 -1.41 -7.37 9.11
C SER A 116 -1.61 -6.23 10.11
N PRO A 117 -1.53 -4.94 9.70
CA PRO A 117 -1.88 -3.80 10.55
C PRO A 117 -3.32 -3.85 11.11
N SER A 118 -4.20 -4.68 10.54
CA SER A 118 -5.54 -4.97 11.07
C SER A 118 -5.53 -5.91 12.29
N ASP A 119 -4.46 -6.66 12.49
CA ASP A 119 -4.42 -7.80 13.41
C ASP A 119 -3.77 -7.43 14.76
N GLU A 120 -2.85 -6.46 14.82
CA GLU A 120 -2.27 -5.98 16.08
C GLU A 120 -1.95 -4.47 16.06
N LYS A 121 -2.44 -3.77 17.09
CA LYS A 121 -2.11 -2.37 17.36
C LYS A 121 -0.62 -2.20 17.66
N ASN A 122 0.03 -1.27 16.95
CA ASN A 122 1.28 -0.59 17.30
C ASN A 122 2.53 -1.46 17.57
N VAL A 123 3.39 -1.67 16.56
CA VAL A 123 4.86 -1.62 16.74
C VAL A 123 5.51 -1.03 15.49
N LYS A 124 6.30 0.04 15.67
CA LYS A 124 7.18 0.63 14.65
C LYS A 124 8.55 -0.06 14.71
N GLU A 125 9.01 -0.68 13.64
CA GLU A 125 10.42 -1.08 13.49
C GLU A 125 11.22 -0.03 12.74
N HIS A 126 12.34 0.39 13.35
CA HIS A 126 13.31 1.34 12.81
C HIS A 126 14.37 0.60 11.99
N THR A 127 14.25 0.61 10.67
CA THR A 127 15.41 0.49 9.77
C THR A 127 15.77 1.87 9.26
N ALA A 128 16.99 2.32 9.60
CA ALA A 128 17.53 3.62 9.22
C ALA A 128 17.77 3.72 7.70
N SER A 129 16.71 4.02 6.97
CA SER A 129 16.73 4.82 5.76
C SER A 129 15.77 5.96 6.03
N ASN A 130 16.25 7.20 6.00
CA ASN A 130 15.39 8.37 6.11
C ASN A 130 14.57 8.49 4.81
N ARG A 131 13.66 7.54 4.58
CA ARG A 131 12.80 7.45 3.41
C ARG A 131 11.52 8.23 3.69
N LEU A 132 11.18 9.13 2.77
CA LEU A 132 9.82 9.68 2.70
C LEU A 132 8.93 8.56 2.16
N ASP A 133 8.03 8.04 3.00
CA ASP A 133 7.33 6.78 2.75
C ASP A 133 5.98 6.98 2.04
N TYR A 134 5.09 7.76 2.65
CA TYR A 134 3.76 8.04 2.13
C TYR A 134 3.29 9.44 2.54
N PHE A 135 2.28 9.94 1.84
CA PHE A 135 1.61 11.19 2.17
C PHE A 135 0.74 10.97 3.42
N HIS A 136 1.18 11.49 4.58
CA HIS A 136 0.48 11.19 5.84
C HIS A 136 -0.81 12.01 6.02
N HIS A 137 -0.82 13.31 5.75
CA HIS A 137 -2.00 14.17 5.96
C HIS A 137 -1.84 15.55 5.31
N VAL A 138 -2.96 16.27 5.14
CA VAL A 138 -2.97 17.72 4.88
C VAL A 138 -3.31 18.45 6.19
N GLY A 139 -2.47 19.39 6.60
CA GLY A 139 -2.75 20.28 7.73
C GLY A 139 -3.54 21.52 7.29
N ILE A 140 -4.65 21.81 7.96
CA ILE A 140 -5.58 22.90 7.62
C ILE A 140 -5.91 23.68 8.89
N THR A 141 -5.79 25.00 8.83
CA THR A 141 -6.25 25.88 9.92
C THR A 141 -7.72 26.20 9.72
N VAL A 142 -8.51 26.05 10.79
CA VAL A 142 -9.96 26.24 10.80
C VAL A 142 -10.33 27.23 11.91
N ARG A 143 -11.44 27.95 11.74
CA ARG A 143 -11.94 28.89 12.75
C ARG A 143 -12.79 28.16 13.79
N ASP A 144 -13.52 27.13 13.36
CA ASP A 144 -14.34 26.29 14.22
C ASP A 144 -14.11 24.81 13.88
N LEU A 145 -13.42 24.12 14.79
CA LEU A 145 -12.99 22.75 14.68
C LEU A 145 -14.19 21.79 14.65
N GLU A 146 -15.15 21.97 15.55
CA GLU A 146 -16.31 21.10 15.65
C GLU A 146 -17.26 21.29 14.47
N ALA A 147 -17.47 22.54 14.04
CA ALA A 147 -18.25 22.83 12.85
C ALA A 147 -17.61 22.21 11.59
N THR A 148 -16.28 22.30 11.47
CA THR A 148 -15.56 21.73 10.32
C THR A 148 -15.59 20.21 10.34
N ILE A 149 -15.30 19.55 11.47
CA ILE A 149 -15.43 18.09 11.60
C ILE A 149 -16.85 17.66 11.21
N THR A 150 -17.87 18.30 11.78
CA THR A 150 -19.28 17.99 11.49
C THR A 150 -19.60 18.13 10.00
N TRP A 151 -19.08 19.17 9.34
CA TRP A 151 -19.28 19.38 7.90
C TRP A 151 -18.68 18.23 7.09
N TYR A 152 -17.43 17.86 7.35
CA TYR A 152 -16.73 16.77 6.65
C TYR A 152 -17.37 15.40 6.92
N GLU A 153 -17.83 15.13 8.15
CA GLU A 153 -18.55 13.90 8.48
C GLU A 153 -19.89 13.81 7.74
N LYS A 154 -20.66 14.90 7.74
CA LYS A 154 -21.99 14.96 7.15
C LYS A 154 -21.99 14.90 5.62
N HIS A 155 -21.10 15.66 4.99
CA HIS A 155 -21.13 15.86 3.53
C HIS A 155 -20.22 14.88 2.80
N LEU A 156 -19.06 14.59 3.38
CA LEU A 156 -18.02 13.78 2.75
C LEU A 156 -17.75 12.46 3.46
N GLY A 157 -18.50 12.10 4.50
CA GLY A 157 -18.41 10.78 5.15
C GLY A 157 -17.08 10.52 5.85
N PHE A 158 -16.32 11.56 6.19
CA PHE A 158 -15.15 11.42 7.06
C PHE A 158 -15.58 10.98 8.46
N LYS A 159 -14.60 10.56 9.26
CA LYS A 159 -14.75 10.21 10.67
C LYS A 159 -13.68 10.89 11.49
N ARG A 160 -14.07 11.41 12.66
CA ARG A 160 -13.12 11.83 13.70
C ARG A 160 -12.26 10.65 14.14
N LEU A 161 -10.94 10.84 14.15
CA LEU A 161 -9.96 9.82 14.50
C LEU A 161 -9.37 10.07 15.89
N THR A 162 -8.74 11.21 16.08
CA THR A 162 -8.02 11.55 17.31
C THR A 162 -8.06 13.05 17.55
N ASP A 163 -8.13 13.43 18.82
CA ASP A 163 -8.06 14.81 19.28
C ASP A 163 -6.83 15.01 20.16
N PHE A 164 -6.23 16.18 20.03
CA PHE A 164 -5.16 16.62 20.90
C PHE A 164 -5.09 18.15 20.88
N GLY A 165 -4.18 18.71 21.67
CA GLY A 165 -4.02 20.15 21.72
C GLY A 165 -2.75 20.52 22.45
N PHE A 166 -2.42 21.80 22.34
CA PHE A 166 -1.33 22.44 23.05
C PHE A 166 -1.81 23.83 23.49
N PRO A 167 -1.14 24.51 24.44
CA PRO A 167 -1.61 25.79 24.95
C PRO A 167 -1.94 26.78 23.82
N GLY A 168 -3.22 27.17 23.71
CA GLY A 168 -3.72 28.09 22.69
C GLY A 168 -4.19 27.46 21.37
N ALA A 169 -4.13 26.12 21.23
CA ALA A 169 -4.59 25.41 20.04
C ALA A 169 -5.34 24.11 20.34
N SER A 170 -6.41 23.86 19.60
CA SER A 170 -7.13 22.59 19.54
C SER A 170 -6.89 21.95 18.19
N VAL A 171 -6.63 20.64 18.17
CA VAL A 171 -6.28 19.90 16.97
C VAL A 171 -7.08 18.61 16.88
N ALA A 172 -7.56 18.26 15.69
CA ALA A 172 -8.19 16.98 15.43
C ALA A 172 -7.73 16.37 14.11
N PHE A 173 -7.54 15.05 14.10
CA PHE A 173 -7.44 14.26 12.89
C PHE A 173 -8.81 13.72 12.49
N ILE A 174 -9.13 13.82 11.21
CA ILE A 174 -10.25 13.11 10.59
C ILE A 174 -9.75 12.22 9.44
N GLY A 175 -10.51 11.18 9.09
CA GLY A 175 -10.15 10.31 7.97
C GLY A 175 -11.30 9.65 7.24
N ARG A 176 -11.00 9.23 6.01
CA ARG A 176 -11.88 8.44 5.12
C ARG A 176 -11.00 7.55 4.23
N GLY A 177 -11.07 6.23 4.42
CA GLY A 177 -10.14 5.31 3.74
C GLY A 177 -8.69 5.65 4.11
N ASP A 178 -7.88 5.98 3.11
CA ASP A 178 -6.48 6.43 3.29
C ASP A 178 -6.33 7.96 3.43
N LEU A 179 -7.39 8.73 3.21
CA LEU A 179 -7.35 10.19 3.36
C LEU A 179 -7.26 10.57 4.84
N ARG A 180 -6.37 11.52 5.16
CA ARG A 180 -6.21 12.08 6.51
C ARG A 180 -6.09 13.61 6.41
N LEU A 181 -6.89 14.30 7.22
CA LEU A 181 -6.81 15.75 7.39
C LEU A 181 -6.55 16.06 8.86
N GLU A 182 -5.70 17.04 9.11
CA GLU A 182 -5.37 17.55 10.44
C GLU A 182 -5.88 18.99 10.56
N PHE A 183 -6.85 19.22 11.43
CA PHE A 183 -7.45 20.52 11.62
C PHE A 183 -6.89 21.21 12.86
N PHE A 184 -6.41 22.44 12.70
CA PHE A 184 -5.91 23.29 13.77
C PHE A 184 -6.86 24.47 14.00
N GLN A 185 -7.33 24.65 15.23
CA GLN A 185 -8.04 25.86 15.66
C GLN A 185 -7.23 26.59 16.73
N ILE A 186 -7.09 27.90 16.57
CA ILE A 186 -6.56 28.82 17.60
C ILE A 186 -7.55 29.95 17.84
N GLU A 187 -7.46 30.65 18.98
CA GLU A 187 -8.41 31.72 19.37
C GLU A 187 -8.59 32.81 18.30
N LYS A 188 -7.53 33.13 17.56
CA LYS A 188 -7.51 34.18 16.52
C LYS A 188 -7.30 33.64 15.12
N ALA A 189 -7.75 32.42 14.85
CA ALA A 189 -7.75 31.87 13.49
C ALA A 189 -8.51 32.82 12.55
N ARG A 190 -7.87 33.18 11.44
CA ARG A 190 -8.46 34.10 10.45
C ARG A 190 -9.18 33.29 9.39
N PRO A 191 -10.25 33.84 8.78
CA PRO A 191 -10.86 33.20 7.62
C PRO A 191 -9.87 33.12 6.46
N MET A 192 -10.15 32.24 5.50
CA MET A 192 -9.42 32.20 4.25
C MET A 192 -9.44 33.57 3.57
N GLU A 193 -8.29 33.96 3.01
CA GLU A 193 -8.18 35.21 2.26
C GLU A 193 -9.08 35.15 1.02
N ASP A 194 -9.81 36.24 0.73
CA ASP A 194 -10.82 36.25 -0.34
C ASP A 194 -10.24 35.85 -1.70
N GLY A 195 -9.00 36.23 -1.99
CA GLY A 195 -8.32 35.85 -3.22
C GLY A 195 -8.03 34.34 -3.35
N ARG A 196 -8.10 33.57 -2.26
CA ARG A 196 -7.91 32.10 -2.29
C ARG A 196 -9.20 31.32 -2.44
N LYS A 197 -10.36 31.98 -2.37
CA LYS A 197 -11.67 31.32 -2.38
C LYS A 197 -12.07 30.86 -3.77
N GLU A 198 -11.69 31.56 -4.83
CA GLU A 198 -12.03 31.14 -6.20
C GLU A 198 -10.88 30.38 -6.86
N ALA A 199 -11.21 29.38 -7.69
CA ALA A 199 -10.20 28.54 -8.34
C ALA A 199 -9.23 29.37 -9.20
N GLU A 200 -9.74 30.36 -9.93
CA GLU A 200 -8.95 31.21 -10.80
C GLU A 200 -8.07 32.19 -10.02
N SER A 201 -8.61 32.81 -8.97
CA SER A 201 -7.85 33.80 -8.18
C SER A 201 -6.81 33.12 -7.28
N ASN A 202 -7.09 31.90 -6.79
CA ASN A 202 -6.21 31.15 -5.90
C ASN A 202 -4.88 30.78 -6.57
N LEU A 203 -4.84 30.66 -7.91
CA LEU A 203 -3.60 30.48 -8.70
C LEU A 203 -2.58 31.61 -8.49
N SER A 204 -3.01 32.78 -8.01
CA SER A 204 -2.13 33.92 -7.71
C SER A 204 -1.43 33.80 -6.35
N PHE A 205 -1.74 32.77 -5.55
CA PHE A 205 -1.21 32.57 -4.21
C PHE A 205 -0.31 31.34 -4.13
N GLY A 206 0.90 31.50 -3.55
CA GLY A 206 1.76 30.37 -3.22
C GLY A 206 1.20 29.49 -2.08
N GLY A 207 1.65 28.24 -1.99
CA GLY A 207 1.25 27.28 -0.96
C GLY A 207 0.28 26.22 -1.49
N ILE A 208 -0.61 25.71 -0.62
CA ILE A 208 -1.62 24.72 -1.00
C ILE A 208 -2.72 25.40 -1.80
N HIS A 209 -3.02 24.88 -2.99
CA HIS A 209 -4.15 25.34 -3.80
C HIS A 209 -5.42 24.58 -3.44
N HIS A 210 -5.35 23.25 -3.44
CA HIS A 210 -6.44 22.34 -3.15
C HIS A 210 -5.86 20.97 -2.75
N PHE A 211 -6.70 20.07 -2.28
CA PHE A 211 -6.43 18.62 -2.32
C PHE A 211 -7.54 17.95 -3.10
N ALA A 212 -7.23 16.81 -3.72
CA ALA A 212 -8.15 16.12 -4.60
C ALA A 212 -8.70 14.84 -3.97
N ILE A 213 -9.99 14.59 -4.21
CA ILE A 213 -10.69 13.36 -3.88
C ILE A 213 -11.10 12.70 -5.19
N PHE A 214 -10.67 11.46 -5.36
CA PHE A 214 -11.12 10.61 -6.45
C PHE A 214 -12.60 10.25 -6.29
N VAL A 215 -13.36 10.28 -7.39
CA VAL A 215 -14.76 9.83 -7.46
C VAL A 215 -14.98 8.96 -8.69
N ASP A 216 -15.74 7.87 -8.54
CA ASP A 216 -16.08 6.96 -9.65
C ASP A 216 -17.11 7.58 -10.60
N ASP A 217 -18.09 8.31 -10.05
CA ASP A 217 -19.16 9.01 -10.77
C ASP A 217 -19.27 10.46 -10.29
N LEU A 218 -18.66 11.35 -11.05
CA LEU A 218 -18.61 12.78 -10.75
C LEU A 218 -19.99 13.45 -10.90
N ASP A 219 -20.81 13.01 -11.85
CA ASP A 219 -22.15 13.59 -12.06
C ASP A 219 -23.07 13.21 -10.91
N GLY A 220 -23.12 11.92 -10.54
CA GLY A 220 -23.87 11.43 -9.39
C GLY A 220 -23.39 12.06 -8.08
N THR A 221 -22.07 12.19 -7.89
CA THR A 221 -21.49 12.83 -6.70
C THR A 221 -21.90 14.29 -6.60
N LEU A 222 -21.86 15.06 -7.70
CA LEU A 222 -22.29 16.46 -7.70
C LEU A 222 -23.79 16.60 -7.39
N ILE A 223 -24.63 15.71 -7.89
CA ILE A 223 -26.07 15.72 -7.58
C ILE A 223 -26.30 15.49 -6.08
N ASP A 224 -25.64 14.48 -5.51
CA ASP A 224 -25.73 14.18 -4.07
C ASP A 224 -25.25 15.35 -3.20
N LEU A 225 -24.07 15.90 -3.51
CA LEU A 225 -23.50 17.02 -2.76
C LEU A 225 -24.37 18.29 -2.86
N LYS A 226 -24.87 18.62 -4.04
CA LYS A 226 -25.83 19.74 -4.21
C LYS A 226 -27.11 19.51 -3.42
N SER A 227 -27.64 18.28 -3.38
CA SER A 227 -28.83 17.96 -2.58
C SER A 227 -28.60 18.15 -1.08
N LYS A 228 -27.34 18.02 -0.62
CA LYS A 228 -26.91 18.27 0.75
C LYS A 228 -26.56 19.73 1.02
N GLY A 229 -26.66 20.62 0.02
CA GLY A 229 -26.35 22.05 0.14
C GLY A 229 -24.86 22.39 0.03
N VAL A 230 -24.03 21.50 -0.53
CA VAL A 230 -22.62 21.78 -0.80
C VAL A 230 -22.50 22.55 -2.12
N GLU A 231 -21.75 23.65 -2.08
CA GLU A 231 -21.51 24.51 -3.24
C GLU A 231 -20.52 23.86 -4.21
N GLN A 232 -20.85 23.86 -5.50
CA GLN A 232 -19.90 23.65 -6.58
C GLN A 232 -19.22 24.98 -6.90
N ALA A 233 -17.99 25.15 -6.42
CA ALA A 233 -17.20 26.36 -6.56
C ALA A 233 -16.65 26.60 -7.98
N PHE A 234 -16.55 25.54 -8.79
CA PHE A 234 -16.03 25.64 -10.15
C PHE A 234 -16.81 24.75 -11.09
N THR A 235 -17.08 25.22 -12.31
CA THR A 235 -17.81 24.43 -13.29
C THR A 235 -17.05 23.15 -13.65
N LEU A 236 -17.78 22.06 -13.86
CA LEU A 236 -17.19 20.79 -14.29
C LEU A 236 -16.44 20.98 -15.61
N ASN A 237 -15.20 20.52 -15.67
CA ASN A 237 -14.33 20.62 -16.83
C ASN A 237 -13.63 19.30 -17.13
N ILE A 238 -13.05 19.23 -18.34
CA ILE A 238 -12.18 18.13 -18.78
C ILE A 238 -10.74 18.63 -18.75
N VAL A 239 -9.83 17.81 -18.24
CA VAL A 239 -8.40 18.13 -18.24
C VAL A 239 -7.92 18.26 -19.70
N PRO A 240 -7.28 19.39 -20.08
CA PRO A 240 -6.93 19.67 -21.47
C PRO A 240 -5.65 18.94 -21.94
N ASP A 241 -5.48 17.68 -21.55
CA ASP A 241 -4.33 16.83 -21.88
C ASP A 241 -4.70 15.60 -22.74
N GLY A 242 -5.99 15.44 -23.07
CA GLY A 242 -6.49 14.33 -23.88
C GLY A 242 -6.72 13.02 -23.11
N SER A 243 -6.51 13.00 -21.78
CA SER A 243 -6.85 11.87 -20.91
C SER A 243 -8.35 11.56 -20.88
N GLY A 244 -9.16 12.61 -21.03
CA GLY A 244 -10.59 12.57 -20.78
C GLY A 244 -10.93 12.63 -19.28
N ASP A 245 -9.94 12.90 -18.43
CA ASP A 245 -10.14 13.12 -17.00
C ASP A 245 -11.04 14.34 -16.78
N ARG A 246 -11.90 14.25 -15.78
CA ARG A 246 -12.89 15.24 -15.44
C ARG A 246 -12.65 15.73 -14.03
N TYR A 247 -12.85 17.02 -13.80
CA TYR A 247 -12.70 17.60 -12.49
C TYR A 247 -13.64 18.78 -12.26
N THR A 248 -13.84 19.12 -11.00
CA THR A 248 -14.60 20.27 -10.51
C THR A 248 -14.12 20.58 -9.09
N PHE A 249 -14.45 21.76 -8.58
CA PHE A 249 -14.19 22.11 -7.19
C PHE A 249 -15.49 22.24 -6.41
N ILE A 250 -15.49 21.73 -5.19
CA ILE A 250 -16.50 22.03 -4.17
C ILE A 250 -15.87 22.89 -3.07
N ARG A 251 -16.73 23.55 -2.30
CA ARG A 251 -16.33 24.41 -1.18
C ARG A 251 -16.69 23.77 0.15
N ASP A 252 -15.74 23.76 1.09
CA ASP A 252 -16.03 23.42 2.50
C ASP A 252 -16.51 24.63 3.32
N ASN A 253 -16.77 24.42 4.60
CA ASN A 253 -17.24 25.46 5.50
C ASN A 253 -16.18 26.52 5.89
N GLU A 254 -14.93 26.35 5.46
CA GLU A 254 -13.82 27.30 5.64
C GLU A 254 -13.36 27.92 4.31
N ASP A 255 -14.21 27.83 3.28
CA ASP A 255 -13.98 28.30 1.91
C ASP A 255 -12.87 27.54 1.15
N MET A 256 -12.36 26.42 1.69
CA MET A 256 -11.33 25.61 1.03
C MET A 256 -11.88 24.92 -0.21
N LEU A 257 -11.11 25.00 -1.29
CA LEU A 257 -11.37 24.28 -2.52
C LEU A 257 -10.95 22.81 -2.38
N ILE A 258 -11.90 21.91 -2.60
CA ILE A 258 -11.67 20.46 -2.67
C ILE A 258 -11.93 20.04 -4.12
N GLU A 259 -10.93 19.45 -4.77
CA GLU A 259 -11.11 18.92 -6.12
C GLU A 259 -11.84 17.58 -6.05
N LEU A 260 -12.89 17.41 -6.85
CA LEU A 260 -13.44 16.10 -7.17
C LEU A 260 -12.92 15.71 -8.54
N TYR A 261 -12.16 14.62 -8.60
CA TYR A 261 -11.48 14.16 -9.80
C TYR A 261 -12.00 12.78 -10.21
N GLN A 262 -12.36 12.63 -11.49
CA GLN A 262 -12.74 11.37 -12.10
C GLN A 262 -11.84 11.10 -13.31
N PRO A 263 -11.13 9.96 -13.36
CA PRO A 263 -10.30 9.63 -14.52
C PRO A 263 -11.15 9.37 -15.77
N GLY A 264 -10.60 9.70 -16.93
CA GLY A 264 -11.16 9.36 -18.23
C GLY A 264 -11.11 7.85 -18.46
N SER A 265 -11.99 7.34 -19.32
CA SER A 265 -12.10 5.91 -19.61
C SER A 265 -10.85 5.28 -20.27
N LYS A 266 -9.84 6.08 -20.62
CA LYS A 266 -8.52 5.61 -21.10
C LYS A 266 -7.46 5.52 -20.00
N SER A 267 -7.72 6.12 -18.84
CA SER A 267 -6.87 6.09 -17.65
C SER A 267 -7.27 4.87 -16.80
N GLY A 268 -7.04 3.66 -17.33
CA GLY A 268 -7.31 2.39 -16.67
C GLY A 268 -6.35 2.09 -15.51
N MET A 269 -6.08 3.05 -14.64
CA MET A 269 -5.35 2.81 -13.38
C MET A 269 -6.38 2.76 -12.25
N ARG A 270 -7.13 1.67 -12.21
CA ARG A 270 -7.91 1.29 -11.03
C ARG A 270 -6.89 0.99 -9.93
N LEU A 271 -6.75 1.89 -8.95
CA LEU A 271 -6.21 1.49 -7.64
C LEU A 271 -7.17 0.42 -7.14
N GLN A 272 -6.75 -0.83 -7.26
CA GLN A 272 -7.53 -1.98 -6.85
C GLN A 272 -7.52 -2.00 -5.33
N SER A 273 -8.47 -1.29 -4.70
CA SER A 273 -8.84 -1.56 -3.32
C SER A 273 -9.54 -2.92 -3.31
N SER A 274 -8.85 -3.90 -2.76
CA SER A 274 -9.40 -5.22 -2.44
C SER A 274 -10.43 -5.08 -1.33
N MET A 275 -11.68 -4.86 -1.71
CA MET A 275 -12.84 -5.24 -0.90
C MET A 275 -13.92 -5.79 -1.83
N ASP A 276 -13.85 -7.09 -2.07
CA ASP A 276 -15.01 -7.88 -2.45
C ASP A 276 -15.07 -9.12 -1.55
N SER A 277 -16.15 -9.16 -0.75
CA SER A 277 -16.92 -10.35 -0.34
C SER A 277 -16.30 -11.37 0.63
N ILE A 278 -16.65 -11.25 1.93
CA ILE A 278 -17.50 -12.22 2.67
C ILE A 278 -18.44 -11.41 3.57
#